data_AF-A0A2R7Y6V4-F1
#
_entry.id   AF-A0A2R7Y6V4-F1
#
_cell.length_a   1.000
_cell.length_b   1.000
_cell.length_c   1.000
_cell.angle_alpha   90.00
_cell.angle_beta   90.00
_cell.angle_gamma   90.00
#
_symmetry.space_group_name_H-M   'P 1'
#
loop_
_entity.id
_entity.type
_entity.pdbx_description
1 polymer ?
#
loop_
_entity_poly.entity_id
_entity_poly.type
_entity_poly.pdbx_seq_one_letter_code
_entity_poly.pdbx_strand_id
1 'polypeptide(L)'
;MINKDFELKQLTILQVLSRYNATVNLLDLHKVIYVLQNKGLVKLKYDFINYSFGPYSKELEEDLNTLARLGLIAVERDGRSMSVSLTKKGKEVVISLNDLSNSIRH
;
A
#
# COMPACT_ATOMS: atom_id res chain seq x y z
N MET A 1 -20.47 13.17 1.11
CA MET A 1 -19.47 13.28 2.19
C MET A 1 -18.35 12.31 1.84
N ILE A 2 -17.23 12.80 1.32
CA ILE A 2 -16.08 11.92 1.02
C ILE A 2 -15.40 11.64 2.35
N ASN A 3 -15.31 10.36 2.71
CA ASN A 3 -14.76 9.92 3.99
C ASN A 3 -13.25 10.20 3.97
N LYS A 4 -12.79 11.25 4.64
CA LYS A 4 -11.38 11.71 4.60
C LYS A 4 -10.36 10.65 5.06
N ASP A 5 -10.80 9.68 5.86
CA ASP A 5 -9.97 8.55 6.30
C ASP A 5 -9.66 7.57 5.15
N PHE A 6 -10.50 7.54 4.11
CA PHE A 6 -10.37 6.69 2.94
C PHE A 6 -9.40 7.23 1.88
N GLU A 7 -8.84 8.44 2.01
CA GLU A 7 -7.91 8.96 1.00
C GLU A 7 -6.44 8.82 1.42
N LEU A 8 -6.15 8.85 2.72
CA LEU A 8 -4.77 8.83 3.20
C LEU A 8 -4.15 7.42 3.20
N LYS A 9 -4.95 6.37 3.41
CA LYS A 9 -4.44 4.99 3.56
C LYS A 9 -3.82 4.46 2.27
N GLN A 10 -4.51 4.64 1.15
CA GLN A 10 -4.14 4.16 -0.17
C GLN A 10 -2.94 4.94 -0.70
N LEU A 11 -2.89 6.26 -0.47
CA LEU A 11 -1.70 7.06 -0.78
C LEU A 11 -0.48 6.60 0.04
N THR A 12 -0.69 6.29 1.32
CA THR A 12 0.37 5.73 2.17
C THR A 12 0.83 4.37 1.67
N ILE A 13 -0.08 3.49 1.21
CA ILE A 13 0.29 2.20 0.57
C ILE A 13 1.14 2.44 -0.67
N LEU A 14 0.77 3.38 -1.54
CA LEU A 14 1.56 3.72 -2.73
C LEU A 14 2.97 4.20 -2.36
N GLN A 15 3.10 5.03 -1.31
CA GLN A 15 4.38 5.47 -0.78
C GLN A 15 5.21 4.33 -0.17
N VAL A 16 4.58 3.36 0.49
CA VAL A 16 5.27 2.16 0.99
C VAL A 16 5.78 1.34 -0.19
N LEU A 17 4.93 1.06 -1.17
CA LEU A 17 5.30 0.32 -2.38
C LEU A 17 6.41 1.01 -3.18
N SER A 18 6.46 2.36 -3.19
CA SER A 18 7.51 3.09 -3.89
C SER A 18 8.89 2.96 -3.27
N ARG A 19 9.00 2.43 -2.05
CA ARG A 19 10.30 2.08 -1.44
C ARG A 19 10.86 0.78 -1.98
N TYR A 20 10.07 0.02 -2.74
CA TYR A 20 10.48 -1.20 -3.38
C TYR A 20 10.77 -0.91 -4.87
N ASN A 21 11.97 -1.28 -5.32
CA ASN A 21 12.36 -1.13 -6.73
C ASN A 21 11.74 -2.20 -7.64
N ALA A 22 11.04 -3.17 -7.07
CA ALA A 22 10.53 -4.36 -7.74
C ALA A 22 9.16 -4.76 -7.19
N THR A 23 8.62 -5.83 -7.78
CA THR A 23 7.41 -6.52 -7.34
C THR A 23 7.58 -7.08 -5.91
N VAL A 24 6.56 -6.90 -5.07
CA VAL A 24 6.54 -7.33 -3.66
C VAL A 24 5.57 -8.49 -3.50
N ASN A 25 5.96 -9.56 -2.79
CA ASN A 25 5.02 -10.63 -2.45
C ASN A 25 3.92 -10.08 -1.53
N LEU A 26 2.65 -10.44 -1.79
CA LEU A 26 1.52 -9.93 -1.05
C LEU A 26 1.60 -10.24 0.46
N LEU A 27 2.00 -11.46 0.83
CA LEU A 27 2.15 -11.83 2.25
C LEU A 27 3.22 -10.99 2.95
N ASP A 28 4.31 -10.68 2.23
CA ASP A 28 5.36 -9.83 2.78
C ASP A 28 4.91 -8.37 2.88
N LEU A 29 4.07 -7.90 1.95
CA LEU A 29 3.45 -6.58 2.05
C LEU A 29 2.57 -6.47 3.32
N HIS A 30 1.77 -7.49 3.65
CA HIS A 30 1.01 -7.51 4.89
C HIS A 30 1.91 -7.43 6.12
N LYS A 31 3.01 -8.21 6.16
CA LYS A 31 4.00 -8.16 7.26
C LYS A 31 4.62 -6.78 7.39
N VAL A 32 5.01 -6.17 6.28
CA VAL A 32 5.61 -4.82 6.25
C VAL A 32 4.64 -3.80 6.82
N ILE A 33 3.40 -3.77 6.31
CA ILE A 33 2.39 -2.82 6.76
C ILE A 33 2.08 -3.01 8.26
N TYR A 34 1.94 -4.25 8.71
CA TYR A 34 1.77 -4.58 10.13
C TYR A 34 2.89 -4.01 11.00
N VAL A 35 4.15 -4.23 10.60
CA VAL A 35 5.32 -3.72 11.34
C VAL A 35 5.37 -2.20 11.34
N LEU A 36 5.16 -1.55 10.19
CA LEU A 36 5.18 -0.09 10.09
C LEU A 36 4.10 0.54 10.95
N GLN A 37 2.88 -0.02 10.94
CA GLN A 37 1.77 0.46 11.74
C GLN A 37 2.05 0.29 13.24
N ASN A 38 2.48 -0.90 13.67
CA ASN A 38 2.71 -1.18 15.09
C ASN A 38 3.90 -0.41 15.68
N LYS A 39 4.86 -0.03 14.83
CA LYS A 39 5.94 0.90 15.20
C LYS A 39 5.52 2.38 15.17
N GLY A 40 4.28 2.68 14.81
CA GLY A 40 3.76 4.05 14.72
C GLY A 40 4.32 4.85 13.54
N LEU A 41 4.96 4.20 12.57
CA LEU A 41 5.56 4.86 11.41
C LEU A 41 4.53 5.25 10.34
N VAL A 42 3.38 4.57 10.33
CA VAL A 42 2.24 4.88 9.46
C VAL A 42 0.94 4.78 10.26
N LYS A 43 -0.06 5.61 9.92
CA LYS A 43 -1.36 5.66 10.62
C LYS A 43 -2.47 5.02 9.78
N LEU A 44 -2.27 3.76 9.40
CA LEU A 44 -3.20 3.02 8.53
C LEU A 44 -4.40 2.44 9.28
N LYS A 45 -4.26 2.18 10.59
CA LYS A 45 -5.31 1.65 11.47
C LYS A 45 -6.02 0.41 10.90
N TYR A 46 -5.27 -0.48 10.27
CA TYR A 46 -5.79 -1.77 9.81
C TYR A 46 -5.86 -2.74 10.97
N ASP A 47 -6.97 -3.48 11.05
CA ASP A 47 -7.06 -4.65 11.92
C ASP A 47 -6.34 -5.83 11.27
N PHE A 48 -5.45 -6.46 12.05
CA PHE A 48 -4.67 -7.63 11.63
C PHE A 48 -5.02 -8.86 12.44
N ILE A 49 -5.21 -9.97 11.74
CA ILE A 49 -5.36 -11.31 12.32
C ILE A 49 -4.05 -12.06 12.09
N ASN A 50 -3.48 -12.63 13.16
CA ASN A 50 -2.23 -13.39 13.08
C ASN A 50 -2.52 -14.83 12.61
N TYR A 51 -2.04 -15.17 11.42
CA TYR A 51 -2.03 -16.55 10.91
C TYR A 51 -0.61 -17.14 10.98
N SER A 52 -0.50 -18.46 10.77
CA SER A 52 0.79 -19.18 10.81
C SER A 52 1.82 -18.67 9.79
N PHE A 53 1.36 -18.08 8.68
CA PHE A 53 2.21 -17.53 7.62
C PHE A 53 2.42 -16.00 7.71
N GLY A 54 1.82 -15.35 8.72
CA GLY A 54 1.95 -13.91 8.96
C GLY A 54 0.64 -13.22 9.32
N PRO A 55 0.72 -11.94 9.73
CA PRO A 55 -0.45 -11.11 9.94
C PRO A 55 -1.16 -10.88 8.60
N TYR A 56 -2.49 -10.84 8.65
CA TYR A 56 -3.34 -10.55 7.49
C TYR A 56 -4.39 -9.52 7.87
N SER A 57 -4.62 -8.55 6.97
CA SER A 57 -5.71 -7.57 7.11
C SER A 57 -6.62 -7.58 5.89
N LYS A 58 -7.91 -7.81 6.12
CA LYS A 58 -8.93 -7.72 5.06
C LYS A 58 -9.05 -6.29 4.50
N GLU A 59 -8.91 -5.28 5.35
CA GLU A 59 -8.97 -3.88 4.94
C GLU A 59 -7.81 -3.50 4.01
N LEU A 60 -6.60 -4.01 4.29
CA LEU A 60 -5.46 -3.82 3.39
C LEU A 60 -5.73 -4.45 2.01
N GLU A 61 -6.34 -5.63 1.95
CA GLU A 61 -6.73 -6.24 0.66
C GLU A 61 -7.77 -5.40 -0.08
N GLU A 62 -8.75 -4.84 0.62
CA GLU A 62 -9.78 -3.97 0.02
C GLU A 62 -9.15 -2.70 -0.58
N ASP A 63 -8.17 -2.12 0.11
CA ASP A 63 -7.42 -0.95 -0.36
C ASP A 63 -6.50 -1.29 -1.54
N LEU A 64 -5.83 -2.45 -1.51
CA LEU A 64 -5.05 -2.94 -2.66
C LEU A 64 -5.95 -3.20 -3.88
N ASN A 65 -7.10 -3.85 -3.68
CA ASN A 65 -8.07 -4.05 -4.75
C ASN A 65 -8.59 -2.73 -5.33
N THR A 66 -8.81 -1.72 -4.49
CA THR A 66 -9.17 -0.37 -4.93
C THR A 66 -8.07 0.26 -5.78
N LEU A 67 -6.82 0.23 -5.30
CA LEU A 67 -5.66 0.73 -6.04
C LEU A 67 -5.46 0.01 -7.39
N ALA A 68 -5.70 -1.30 -7.43
CA ALA A 68 -5.62 -2.09 -8.64
C ALA A 68 -6.72 -1.70 -9.65
N ARG A 69 -7.97 -1.53 -9.18
CA ARG A 69 -9.09 -1.05 -10.01
C ARG A 69 -8.86 0.35 -10.57
N LEU A 70 -8.13 1.20 -9.85
CA LEU A 70 -7.72 2.53 -10.31
C LEU A 70 -6.52 2.50 -11.30
N GLY A 71 -5.94 1.33 -11.51
CA GLY A 71 -4.77 1.11 -12.36
C GLY A 71 -3.47 1.67 -11.76
N LEU A 72 -3.42 1.90 -10.44
CA LEU A 72 -2.25 2.45 -9.75
C LEU A 72 -1.26 1.35 -9.34
N ILE A 73 -1.76 0.14 -9.09
CA ILE A 73 -0.94 -1.05 -8.87
C ILE A 73 -1.34 -2.17 -9.82
N ALA A 74 -0.41 -3.07 -10.08
CA ALA A 74 -0.68 -4.35 -10.71
C ALA A 74 -0.61 -5.45 -9.63
N VAL A 75 -1.53 -6.41 -9.71
CA VAL A 75 -1.52 -7.62 -8.88
C VAL A 75 -1.35 -8.80 -9.82
N GLU A 76 -0.24 -9.53 -9.66
CA GLU A 76 0.09 -10.68 -10.48
C GLU A 76 -0.04 -11.96 -9.64
N ARG A 77 -0.51 -13.03 -10.27
CA ARG A 77 -0.58 -14.35 -9.65
C ARG A 77 0.38 -15.29 -10.38
N ASP A 78 1.27 -15.90 -9.62
CA ASP A 78 2.14 -16.99 -10.08
C ASP A 78 1.89 -18.23 -9.21
N GLY A 79 1.15 -19.18 -9.77
CA GLY A 79 0.69 -20.37 -9.05
C GLY A 79 -0.13 -20.01 -7.80
N ARG A 80 0.42 -20.30 -6.62
CA ARG A 80 -0.18 -19.98 -5.31
C ARG A 80 0.29 -18.65 -4.72
N SER A 81 1.26 -18.00 -5.35
CA SER A 81 1.82 -16.73 -4.90
C SER A 81 1.11 -15.57 -5.59
N MET A 82 0.89 -14.50 -4.83
CA MET A 82 0.41 -13.22 -5.37
C MET A 82 1.44 -12.14 -5.08
N SER A 83 1.59 -11.22 -6.01
CA SER A 83 2.57 -10.16 -5.93
C SER A 83 1.99 -8.84 -6.40
N VAL A 84 2.52 -7.73 -5.87
CA VAL A 84 2.02 -6.38 -6.06
C VAL A 84 3.15 -5.48 -6.53
N SER A 85 2.89 -4.64 -7.53
CA SER A 85 3.85 -3.65 -8.03
C SER A 85 3.16 -2.34 -8.42
N LEU A 86 3.89 -1.23 -8.40
CA LEU A 86 3.40 0.04 -8.94
C LEU A 86 3.36 -0.02 -10.47
N THR A 87 2.23 0.38 -11.05
CA THR A 87 2.16 0.64 -12.50
C THR A 87 2.88 1.94 -12.85
N LYS A 88 3.01 2.25 -14.14
CA LYS A 88 3.50 3.56 -14.59
C LYS A 88 2.67 4.71 -13.98
N LYS A 89 1.34 4.60 -14.02
CA LYS A 89 0.41 5.57 -13.44
C LYS A 89 0.59 5.69 -11.91
N GLY A 90 0.78 4.57 -11.21
CA GLY A 90 1.07 4.57 -9.77
C GLY A 90 2.36 5.31 -9.43
N LYS A 91 3.42 5.11 -10.22
CA LYS A 91 4.70 5.82 -10.05
C LYS A 91 4.55 7.32 -10.27
N GLU A 92 3.83 7.74 -11.29
CA GLU A 92 3.54 9.16 -11.57
C GLU A 92 2.81 9.82 -10.38
N VAL A 93 1.79 9.16 -9.83
CA VAL A 93 1.08 9.66 -8.64
C VAL A 93 2.04 9.83 -7.45
N VAL A 94 2.91 8.85 -7.20
CA VAL A 94 3.90 8.95 -6.10
C VAL A 94 4.85 10.14 -6.30
N ILE A 95 5.32 10.38 -7.52
CA ILE A 95 6.18 11.53 -7.82
C ILE A 95 5.43 12.83 -7.50
N SER A 96 4.19 12.99 -7.99
CA SER A 96 3.38 14.18 -7.72
C SER A 96 3.11 14.39 -6.21
N LEU A 97 2.91 13.31 -5.45
CA LEU A 97 2.75 13.38 -3.99
C LEU A 97 4.03 13.89 -3.30
N ASN A 98 5.21 13.44 -3.76
CA ASN A 98 6.48 13.86 -3.20
C ASN A 98 6.77 15.33 -3.52
N ASP A 99 6.49 15.76 -4.75
CA ASP A 99 6.65 17.15 -5.18
C ASP A 99 5.78 18.08 -4.33
N LEU A 100 4.50 17.73 -4.14
CA LEU A 100 3.58 18.47 -3.29
C LEU A 100 4.08 18.54 -1.84
N SER A 101 4.58 17.44 -1.28
CA SER A 101 5.15 17.42 0.07
C SER A 101 6.38 18.30 0.20
N ASN A 102 7.17 18.48 -0.86
CA ASN A 102 8.35 19.33 -0.84
C ASN A 102 7.96 20.82 -0.97
N SER A 103 6.94 21.14 -1.78
CA SER A 103 6.45 22.52 -1.93
C SER A 103 5.80 23.11 -0.68
N ILE A 104 5.23 22.29 0.21
CA ILE A 104 4.61 22.76 1.47
C ILE A 104 5.65 22.95 2.60
N ARG A 105 6.86 22.39 2.45
CA ARG A 105 7.93 22.47 3.45
C ARG A 105 8.84 23.70 3.28
N HIS A 106 8.60 24.50 2.24
CA HIS A 106 9.23 25.79 1.96
C HIS A 106 8.23 26.91 2.19
#